data_AF-A0A256F8D6-F1
#
_entry.id   AF-A0A256F8D6-F1
#
_cell.length_a   1.000
_cell.length_b   1.000
_cell.length_c   1.000
_cell.angle_alpha   90.00
_cell.angle_beta   90.00
_cell.angle_gamma   90.00
#
_symmetry.space_group_name_H-M   'P 1'
#
loop_
_entity.id
_entity.type
_entity.pdbx_description
1 polymer ?
#
loop_
_entity_poly.entity_id
_entity_poly.type
_entity_poly.pdbx_seq_one_letter_code
_entity_poly.pdbx_strand_id
1 'polypeptide(L)'
;MSIAYSALIERADPALKNALRVDQGDFIRLRAEAFESRLSNPESKLTDLLDRTEMRAEFLNWISVTSTPSLEGNWRNEWGLVEVERNKSGQLAVKLNVADQANGSWVCSFEGVLEQKTAGEAEFKGENGPLVLRLEGATLKIPTPFCDGSTSGGFGTAAGTYFRVGAP
;
A
#
# COMPACT_ATOMS: atom_id res chain seq x y z
N MET A 1 13.10 -4.07 12.94
CA MET A 1 12.84 -3.23 11.74
C MET A 1 14.10 -2.88 10.94
N SER A 2 15.12 -2.22 11.53
CA SER A 2 16.29 -1.74 10.77
C SER A 2 17.04 -2.86 10.02
N ILE A 3 17.24 -4.01 10.66
CA ILE A 3 17.87 -5.19 10.04
C ILE A 3 17.08 -5.66 8.81
N ALA A 4 15.75 -5.79 8.93
CA ALA A 4 14.88 -6.19 7.82
C ALA A 4 14.93 -5.18 6.66
N TYR A 5 14.94 -3.88 6.96
CA TYR A 5 15.09 -2.83 5.96
C TYR A 5 16.43 -2.92 5.23
N SER A 6 17.54 -3.03 5.96
CA SER A 6 18.87 -3.14 5.37
C SER A 6 19.00 -4.38 4.48
N ALA A 7 18.53 -5.54 4.96
CA ALA A 7 18.54 -6.77 4.18
C ALA A 7 17.70 -6.66 2.90
N LEU A 8 16.52 -6.01 2.95
CA LEU A 8 15.70 -5.75 1.78
C LEU A 8 16.40 -4.81 0.78
N ILE A 9 17.03 -3.74 1.27
CA ILE A 9 17.78 -2.80 0.45
C ILE A 9 18.94 -3.51 -0.24
N GLU A 10 19.69 -4.39 0.42
CA GLU A 10 20.83 -5.09 -0.20
C GLU A 10 20.45 -5.87 -1.47
N ARG A 11 19.28 -6.55 -1.45
CA ARG A 11 18.78 -7.37 -2.56
C ARG A 11 17.93 -6.62 -3.59
N ALA A 12 17.54 -5.38 -3.32
CA ALA A 12 16.67 -4.59 -4.21
C ALA A 12 17.44 -3.94 -5.36
N ASP A 13 16.78 -3.82 -6.51
CA ASP A 13 17.29 -3.01 -7.63
C ASP A 13 17.24 -1.50 -7.31
N PRO A 14 17.88 -0.62 -8.10
CA PRO A 14 17.91 0.81 -7.82
C PRO A 14 16.53 1.49 -7.76
N ALA A 15 15.57 1.06 -8.58
CA ALA A 15 14.23 1.66 -8.61
C ALA A 15 13.45 1.28 -7.35
N LEU A 16 13.47 -0.01 -6.98
CA LEU A 16 12.87 -0.52 -5.76
C LEU A 16 13.51 0.09 -4.51
N LYS A 17 14.84 0.25 -4.48
CA LYS A 17 15.55 0.96 -3.40
C LYS A 17 15.02 2.37 -3.19
N ASN A 18 14.78 3.11 -4.27
CA ASN A 18 14.26 4.46 -4.18
C ASN A 18 12.83 4.48 -3.62
N ALA A 19 11.96 3.61 -4.13
CA ALA A 19 10.59 3.46 -3.63
C ALA A 19 10.56 3.11 -2.13
N LEU A 20 11.40 2.16 -1.71
CA LEU A 20 11.50 1.73 -0.31
C LEU A 20 12.00 2.84 0.63
N ARG A 21 12.88 3.74 0.16
CA ARG A 21 13.31 4.90 0.97
C ARG A 21 12.17 5.87 1.22
N VAL A 22 11.36 6.14 0.20
CA VAL A 22 10.19 7.02 0.34
C VAL A 22 9.18 6.40 1.31
N ASP A 23 8.78 5.15 1.08
CA ASP A 23 7.80 4.45 1.92
C ASP A 23 8.28 4.29 3.38
N GLN A 24 9.57 3.99 3.60
CA GLN A 24 10.13 3.91 4.95
C GLN A 24 10.18 5.28 5.64
N GLY A 25 10.42 6.36 4.90
CA GLY A 25 10.34 7.73 5.42
C GLY A 25 8.93 8.11 5.85
N ASP A 26 7.93 7.77 5.04
CA ASP A 26 6.52 7.99 5.35
C ASP A 26 6.08 7.19 6.58
N PHE A 27 6.46 5.91 6.70
CA PHE A 27 6.20 5.12 7.91
C PHE A 27 6.77 5.78 9.16
N ILE A 28 8.02 6.24 9.13
CA ILE A 28 8.65 6.87 10.30
C ILE A 28 7.88 8.13 10.70
N ARG A 29 7.47 8.95 9.72
CA ARG A 29 6.67 10.15 9.95
C ARG A 29 5.32 9.81 10.58
N LEU A 30 4.58 8.87 10.02
CA LEU A 30 3.26 8.47 10.51
C LEU A 30 3.32 7.79 11.88
N ARG A 31 4.35 6.97 12.12
CA ARG A 31 4.60 6.38 13.44
C ARG A 31 4.84 7.44 14.50
N ALA A 32 5.61 8.48 14.18
CA ALA A 32 5.85 9.59 15.09
C ALA A 32 4.57 10.41 15.33
N GLU A 33 3.80 10.68 14.27
CA GLU A 33 2.51 11.38 14.37
C GLU A 33 1.51 10.60 15.23
N ALA A 34 1.38 9.30 15.02
CA ALA A 34 0.52 8.43 15.82
C ALA A 34 0.92 8.44 17.30
N PHE A 35 2.23 8.37 17.55
CA PHE A 35 2.78 8.42 18.91
C PHE A 35 2.44 9.77 19.57
N GLU A 36 2.63 10.90 18.89
CA GLU A 36 2.35 12.23 19.45
C GLU A 36 0.86 12.62 19.43
N SER A 37 0.01 11.82 18.79
CA SER A 37 -1.42 12.09 18.69
C SER A 37 -2.09 12.15 20.06
N ARG A 38 -2.93 13.18 20.26
CA ARG A 38 -3.80 13.31 21.45
C ARG A 38 -4.90 12.25 21.50
N LEU A 39 -5.14 11.56 20.37
CA LEU A 39 -6.09 10.46 20.27
C LEU A 39 -5.47 9.12 20.70
N SER A 40 -4.14 9.06 20.88
CA SER A 40 -3.48 7.87 21.42
C SER A 40 -3.87 7.64 22.87
N ASN A 41 -4.05 6.38 23.26
CA ASN A 41 -4.23 6.02 24.66
C ASN A 41 -2.86 6.10 25.37
N PRO A 42 -2.68 6.99 26.37
CA PRO A 42 -1.40 7.15 27.07
C PRO A 42 -0.87 5.86 27.69
N GLU A 43 -1.77 4.95 28.11
CA GLU A 43 -1.40 3.69 28.76
C GLU A 43 -0.87 2.65 27.78
N SER A 44 -1.30 2.67 26.51
CA SER A 44 -0.85 1.73 25.46
C SER A 44 0.20 2.30 24.52
N LYS A 45 0.50 3.60 24.60
CA LYS A 45 1.34 4.34 23.63
C LYS A 45 2.71 3.68 23.32
N LEU A 46 3.37 3.09 24.32
CA LEU A 46 4.64 2.37 24.10
C LEU A 46 4.43 1.00 23.44
N THR A 47 3.39 0.27 23.82
CA THR A 47 3.00 -1.00 23.19
C THR A 47 2.59 -0.77 21.74
N ASP A 48 1.77 0.23 21.45
CA ASP A 48 1.35 0.57 20.09
C ASP A 48 2.55 0.94 19.20
N LEU A 49 3.56 1.63 19.77
CA LEU A 49 4.79 1.95 19.07
C LEU A 49 5.62 0.68 18.75
N LEU A 50 5.69 -0.24 19.70
CA LEU A 50 6.37 -1.53 19.53
C LEU A 50 5.67 -2.35 18.43
N ASP A 51 4.36 -2.56 18.55
CA ASP A 51 3.55 -3.34 17.62
C ASP A 51 3.68 -2.80 16.18
N ARG A 52 3.59 -1.48 16.01
CA ARG A 52 3.80 -0.83 14.69
C ARG A 52 5.19 -1.11 14.14
N THR A 53 6.22 -1.10 14.99
CA THR A 53 7.61 -1.34 14.58
C THR A 53 7.87 -2.81 14.24
N GLU A 54 7.21 -3.74 14.94
CA GLU A 54 7.26 -5.18 14.67
C GLU A 54 6.52 -5.54 13.39
N MET A 55 5.26 -5.12 13.24
CA MET A 55 4.48 -5.30 12.01
C MET A 55 5.18 -4.72 10.78
N ARG A 56 5.89 -3.60 10.95
CA ARG A 56 6.70 -3.02 9.87
C ARG A 56 7.89 -3.91 9.51
N ALA A 57 8.57 -4.49 10.50
CA ALA A 57 9.67 -5.42 10.25
C ALA A 57 9.20 -6.66 9.49
N GLU A 58 8.04 -7.22 9.85
CA GLU A 58 7.42 -8.34 9.16
C GLU A 58 7.06 -8.00 7.72
N PHE A 59 6.40 -6.85 7.51
CA PHE A 59 6.10 -6.34 6.18
C PHE A 59 7.34 -6.28 5.29
N LEU A 60 8.42 -5.65 5.78
CA LEU A 60 9.68 -5.53 5.02
C LEU A 60 10.28 -6.89 4.65
N ASN A 61 10.15 -7.90 5.51
CA ASN A 61 10.61 -9.26 5.23
C ASN A 61 9.76 -9.94 4.13
N TRP A 62 8.48 -9.60 4.01
CA TRP A 62 7.56 -10.18 3.03
C TRP A 62 7.55 -9.49 1.67
N ILE A 63 8.22 -8.33 1.52
CA ILE A 63 8.32 -7.66 0.23
C ILE A 63 9.10 -8.54 -0.76
N SER A 64 8.46 -8.83 -1.89
CA SER A 64 9.13 -9.45 -3.04
C SER A 64 9.98 -8.41 -3.77
N VAL A 65 11.17 -8.84 -4.20
CA VAL A 65 12.10 -8.03 -5.01
C VAL A 65 12.09 -8.41 -6.48
N THR A 66 11.32 -9.46 -6.82
CA THR A 66 11.22 -9.98 -8.18
C THR A 66 10.11 -9.26 -8.93
N SER A 67 10.41 -8.77 -10.13
CA SER A 67 9.40 -8.23 -11.03
C SER A 67 8.34 -9.27 -11.38
N THR A 68 7.08 -8.84 -11.49
CA THR A 68 5.97 -9.69 -11.93
C THR A 68 5.42 -9.15 -13.26
N PRO A 69 5.02 -10.03 -14.21
CA PRO A 69 4.32 -9.61 -15.42
C PRO A 69 2.81 -9.46 -15.21
N SER A 70 2.29 -9.81 -14.01
CA SER A 70 0.86 -9.77 -13.68
C SER A 70 0.57 -8.82 -12.53
N LEU A 71 -0.57 -8.12 -12.64
CA LEU A 71 -1.15 -7.28 -11.59
C LEU A 71 -1.67 -8.11 -10.40
N GLU A 72 -1.90 -9.41 -10.57
CA GLU A 72 -2.47 -10.27 -9.54
C GLU A 72 -1.53 -10.40 -8.32
N GLY A 73 -2.11 -10.25 -7.13
CA GLY A 73 -1.42 -10.38 -5.86
C GLY A 73 -1.83 -9.34 -4.83
N ASN A 74 -1.12 -9.39 -3.70
CA ASN A 74 -1.29 -8.47 -2.59
C ASN A 74 -0.22 -7.39 -2.67
N TRP A 75 -0.65 -6.14 -2.74
CA TRP A 75 0.20 -4.98 -2.90
C TRP A 75 -0.01 -4.05 -1.72
N ARG A 76 1.03 -3.86 -0.93
CA ARG A 76 0.93 -3.14 0.34
C ARG A 76 1.95 -2.02 0.39
N ASN A 77 1.55 -0.91 0.98
CA ASN A 77 2.45 0.17 1.38
C ASN A 77 2.14 0.57 2.83
N GLU A 78 2.69 1.69 3.26
CA GLU A 78 2.40 2.21 4.59
C GLU A 78 0.92 2.50 4.83
N TRP A 79 0.16 2.95 3.83
CA TRP A 79 -1.23 3.35 4.01
C TRP A 79 -2.22 2.18 4.07
N GLY A 80 -1.86 1.02 3.52
CA GLY A 80 -2.71 -0.17 3.55
C GLY A 80 -2.48 -1.11 2.37
N LEU A 81 -3.54 -1.77 1.92
CA LEU A 81 -3.51 -2.92 1.02
C LEU A 81 -4.34 -2.69 -0.25
N VAL A 82 -3.83 -3.19 -1.36
CA VAL A 82 -4.49 -3.35 -2.65
C VAL A 82 -4.38 -4.83 -3.04
N GLU A 83 -5.51 -5.52 -3.08
CA GLU A 83 -5.64 -6.91 -3.49
C GLU A 83 -6.13 -6.94 -4.94
N VAL A 84 -5.47 -7.70 -5.81
CA VAL A 84 -5.89 -7.89 -7.19
C VAL A 84 -5.95 -9.38 -7.50
N GLU A 85 -7.10 -9.84 -7.96
CA GLU A 85 -7.34 -11.25 -8.29
C GLU A 85 -8.22 -11.39 -9.53
N ARG A 86 -8.28 -12.59 -10.13
CA ARG A 86 -9.28 -12.88 -11.16
C ARG A 86 -10.56 -13.40 -10.53
N ASN A 87 -11.67 -12.76 -10.86
CA ASN A 87 -12.98 -13.26 -10.49
C ASN A 87 -13.35 -14.53 -11.27
N LYS A 88 -14.49 -15.14 -10.96
CA LYS A 88 -14.99 -16.37 -11.61
C LYS A 88 -15.21 -16.21 -13.13
N SER A 89 -15.35 -14.99 -13.62
CA SER A 89 -15.49 -14.66 -15.04
C SER A 89 -14.14 -14.39 -15.73
N GLY A 90 -13.03 -14.54 -15.02
CA GLY A 90 -11.67 -14.30 -15.52
C GLY A 90 -11.26 -12.83 -15.60
N GLN A 91 -12.11 -11.90 -15.15
CA GLN A 91 -11.82 -10.47 -15.14
C GLN A 91 -11.00 -10.10 -13.90
N LEU A 92 -10.15 -9.08 -14.01
CA LEU A 92 -9.42 -8.56 -12.86
C LEU A 92 -10.39 -7.84 -11.92
N ALA A 93 -10.50 -8.32 -10.69
CA ALA A 93 -11.14 -7.65 -9.58
C ALA A 93 -10.06 -7.00 -8.71
N VAL A 94 -10.37 -5.84 -8.17
CA VAL A 94 -9.54 -5.13 -7.20
C VAL A 94 -10.34 -4.88 -5.93
N LYS A 95 -9.65 -5.00 -4.82
CA LYS A 95 -10.11 -4.51 -3.53
C LYS A 95 -9.01 -3.67 -2.92
N LEU A 96 -9.34 -2.46 -2.51
CA LEU A 96 -8.42 -1.55 -1.84
C LEU A 96 -8.97 -1.16 -0.48
N ASN A 97 -8.06 -1.11 0.50
CA ASN A 97 -8.34 -0.67 1.85
C ASN A 97 -7.09 0.05 2.37
N VAL A 98 -7.16 1.38 2.35
CA VAL A 98 -6.09 2.25 2.81
C VAL A 98 -6.67 3.32 3.73
N ALA A 99 -5.92 3.73 4.73
CA ALA A 99 -6.39 4.65 5.75
C ALA A 99 -5.26 5.52 6.29
N ASP A 100 -5.63 6.60 6.98
CA ASP A 100 -4.69 7.35 7.79
C ASP A 100 -4.18 6.48 8.95
N GLN A 101 -2.97 5.95 8.81
CA GLN A 101 -2.37 5.13 9.85
C GLN A 101 -1.96 5.93 11.09
N ALA A 102 -1.91 7.26 11.03
CA ALA A 102 -1.55 8.06 12.20
C ALA A 102 -2.68 8.07 13.23
N ASN A 103 -3.90 8.38 12.79
CA ASN A 103 -5.02 8.65 13.70
C ASN A 103 -6.41 8.24 13.16
N GLY A 104 -6.48 7.65 11.96
CA GLY A 104 -7.75 7.23 11.35
C GLY A 104 -8.64 8.37 10.84
N SER A 105 -8.09 9.55 10.55
CA SER A 105 -8.86 10.71 10.06
C SER A 105 -9.59 10.46 8.74
N TRP A 106 -9.13 9.50 7.93
CA TRP A 106 -9.75 9.11 6.68
C TRP A 106 -9.57 7.61 6.41
N VAL A 107 -10.53 7.03 5.68
CA VAL A 107 -10.49 5.64 5.20
C VAL A 107 -10.98 5.59 3.78
N CYS A 108 -10.18 5.00 2.90
CA CYS A 108 -10.45 4.76 1.50
C CYS A 108 -10.60 3.27 1.23
N SER A 109 -11.84 2.83 0.99
CA SER A 109 -12.17 1.44 0.68
C SER A 109 -12.93 1.38 -0.63
N PHE A 110 -12.55 0.45 -1.50
CA PHE A 110 -13.26 0.23 -2.77
C PHE A 110 -13.10 -1.22 -3.22
N GLU A 111 -14.12 -1.75 -3.87
CA GLU A 111 -14.10 -3.04 -4.54
C GLU A 111 -14.73 -2.88 -5.92
N GLY A 112 -14.08 -3.43 -6.95
CA GLY A 112 -14.58 -3.29 -8.32
C GLY A 112 -13.86 -4.16 -9.33
N VAL A 113 -14.39 -4.17 -10.55
CA VAL A 113 -13.78 -4.87 -11.69
C VAL A 113 -13.02 -3.87 -12.54
N LEU A 114 -11.81 -4.24 -12.92
CA LEU A 114 -10.92 -3.45 -13.76
C LEU A 114 -11.02 -3.86 -15.22
N GLU A 115 -10.93 -2.87 -16.10
CA GLU A 115 -10.66 -3.06 -17.51
C GLU A 115 -9.15 -3.23 -17.71
N GLN A 116 -8.71 -4.45 -18.06
CA GLN A 116 -7.31 -4.73 -18.34
C GLN A 116 -6.89 -4.15 -19.70
N LYS A 117 -5.92 -3.23 -19.71
CA LYS A 117 -5.37 -2.60 -20.92
C LYS A 117 -4.17 -3.36 -21.46
N THR A 118 -3.27 -3.74 -20.56
CA THR A 118 -2.10 -4.57 -20.85
C THR A 118 -1.88 -5.57 -19.71
N ALA A 119 -0.87 -6.43 -19.82
CA ALA A 119 -0.50 -7.34 -18.72
C ALA A 119 -0.19 -6.59 -17.41
N GLY A 120 0.41 -5.40 -17.51
CA GLY A 120 0.82 -4.58 -16.38
C GLY A 120 0.02 -3.29 -16.17
N GLU A 121 -1.09 -3.10 -16.88
CA GLU A 121 -1.92 -1.90 -16.72
C GLU A 121 -3.41 -2.23 -16.80
N ALA A 122 -4.17 -1.74 -15.84
CA ALA A 122 -5.61 -1.88 -15.77
C ALA A 122 -6.25 -0.64 -15.14
N GLU A 123 -7.51 -0.37 -15.50
CA GLU A 123 -8.22 0.81 -15.00
C GLU A 123 -9.66 0.51 -14.61
N PHE A 124 -10.19 1.25 -13.65
CA PHE A 124 -11.62 1.39 -13.41
C PHE A 124 -12.01 2.84 -13.66
N LYS A 125 -13.04 3.08 -14.47
CA LYS A 125 -13.58 4.42 -14.74
C LYS A 125 -14.73 4.70 -13.78
N GLY A 126 -14.42 5.36 -12.67
CA GLY A 126 -15.42 5.85 -11.74
C GLY A 126 -15.91 7.25 -12.08
N GLU A 127 -17.07 7.63 -11.54
CA GLU A 127 -17.61 9.00 -11.65
C GLU A 127 -16.69 10.05 -11.00
N ASN A 128 -15.96 9.67 -9.95
CA ASN A 128 -15.04 10.53 -9.21
C ASN A 128 -13.60 10.51 -9.74
N GLY A 129 -13.40 9.94 -10.94
CA GLY A 129 -12.09 9.78 -11.57
C GLY A 129 -11.65 8.32 -11.68
N PRO A 130 -10.61 8.06 -12.49
CA PRO A 130 -10.17 6.69 -12.74
C PRO A 130 -9.31 6.15 -11.59
N LEU A 131 -9.50 4.87 -11.25
CA LEU A 131 -8.46 4.09 -10.57
C LEU A 131 -7.57 3.50 -11.66
N VAL A 132 -6.29 3.84 -11.66
CA VAL A 132 -5.30 3.27 -12.60
C VAL A 132 -4.27 2.48 -11.82
N LEU A 133 -4.02 1.26 -12.25
CA LEU A 133 -3.03 0.34 -11.70
C LEU A 133 -1.97 0.09 -12.76
N ARG A 134 -0.70 0.37 -12.43
CA ARG A 134 0.43 0.17 -13.35
C ARG A 134 1.57 -0.57 -12.66
N LEU A 135 2.07 -1.63 -13.28
CA LEU A 135 3.29 -2.30 -12.84
C LEU A 135 4.52 -1.50 -13.24
N GLU A 136 5.42 -1.32 -12.27
CA GLU A 136 6.73 -0.71 -12.44
C GLU A 136 7.77 -1.62 -11.77
N GLY A 137 8.31 -2.57 -12.54
CA GLY A 137 9.26 -3.57 -12.05
C GLY A 137 8.64 -4.49 -10.99
N ALA A 138 9.14 -4.41 -9.75
CA ALA A 138 8.63 -5.15 -8.60
C ALA A 138 7.53 -4.42 -7.80
N THR A 139 7.06 -3.27 -8.31
CA THR A 139 6.07 -2.43 -7.62
C THR A 139 4.80 -2.22 -8.43
N LEU A 140 3.74 -1.87 -7.73
CA LEU A 140 2.48 -1.42 -8.31
C LEU A 140 2.32 0.07 -8.02
N LYS A 141 2.03 0.86 -9.05
CA LYS A 141 1.77 2.29 -8.96
C LYS A 141 0.29 2.58 -9.14
N ILE A 142 -0.26 3.38 -8.24
CA ILE A 142 -1.51 4.11 -8.43
C ILE A 142 -1.12 5.58 -8.62
N PRO A 143 -1.08 6.08 -9.87
CA PRO A 143 -0.42 7.35 -10.19
C PRO A 143 -1.31 8.58 -9.94
N THR A 144 -2.62 8.40 -9.85
CA THR A 144 -3.59 9.49 -9.69
C THR A 144 -4.35 9.31 -8.38
N PRO A 145 -4.75 10.41 -7.73
CA PRO A 145 -5.61 10.33 -6.57
C PRO A 145 -6.86 9.55 -6.88
N PHE A 146 -7.05 8.43 -6.19
CA PHE A 146 -8.28 7.66 -6.25
C PHE A 146 -8.80 7.46 -4.84
N CYS A 147 -10.07 7.78 -4.68
CA CYS A 147 -10.88 7.31 -3.58
C CYS A 147 -12.35 7.46 -3.98
N ASP A 148 -13.16 6.42 -3.78
CA ASP A 148 -14.55 6.48 -4.21
C ASP A 148 -15.39 7.37 -3.28
N GLY A 149 -16.62 7.69 -3.71
CA GLY A 149 -17.50 8.59 -2.97
C GLY A 149 -18.06 8.00 -1.66
N SER A 150 -17.77 6.74 -1.35
CA SER A 150 -18.23 6.06 -0.11
C SER A 150 -17.27 6.25 1.07
N THR A 151 -16.13 6.91 0.81
CA THR A 151 -15.01 7.11 1.74
C THR A 151 -15.30 8.17 2.81
N SER A 152 -14.81 7.92 4.03
CA SER A 152 -14.90 8.86 5.16
C SER A 152 -13.67 9.79 5.24
N GLY A 153 -13.86 11.01 5.77
CA GLY A 153 -12.76 11.95 6.07
C GLY A 153 -12.33 12.87 4.92
N GLY A 154 -12.81 12.66 3.68
CA GLY A 154 -12.79 13.65 2.58
C GLY A 154 -11.43 14.00 1.96
N PHE A 155 -10.30 13.61 2.55
CA PHE A 155 -8.95 13.98 2.09
C PHE A 155 -8.02 12.77 1.81
N GLY A 156 -8.53 11.55 1.93
CA GLY A 156 -7.77 10.31 1.74
C GLY A 156 -7.52 9.96 0.28
N THR A 157 -6.47 9.19 0.02
CA THR A 157 -6.19 8.68 -1.33
C THR A 157 -5.45 7.34 -1.32
N ALA A 158 -5.77 6.50 -2.31
CA ALA A 158 -5.01 5.30 -2.66
C ALA A 158 -3.86 5.56 -3.65
N ALA A 159 -3.58 6.82 -4.00
CA ALA A 159 -2.39 7.12 -4.80
C ALA A 159 -1.12 6.73 -4.05
N GLY A 160 -0.18 6.06 -4.74
CA GLY A 160 1.04 5.61 -4.11
C GLY A 160 1.82 4.58 -4.91
N THR A 161 2.96 4.19 -4.34
CA THR A 161 3.70 3.00 -4.76
C THR A 161 3.45 1.91 -3.72
N TYR A 162 3.15 0.71 -4.20
CA TYR A 162 2.84 -0.47 -3.41
C TYR A 162 3.82 -1.58 -3.73
N PHE A 163 4.14 -2.37 -2.72
CA PHE A 163 5.09 -3.46 -2.78
C PHE A 163 4.36 -4.79 -2.73
N ARG A 164 4.74 -5.73 -3.59
CA ARG A 164 4.14 -7.06 -3.57
C ARG A 164 4.54 -7.78 -2.30
N VAL A 165 3.57 -8.33 -1.58
CA VAL A 165 3.77 -9.10 -0.35
C VAL A 165 3.17 -10.49 -0.45
N GLY A 166 3.77 -11.44 0.28
CA GLY A 166 3.36 -12.85 0.28
C GLY A 166 4.12 -13.70 -0.74
N ALA A 167 4.02 -15.03 -0.60
CA ALA A 167 4.67 -15.97 -1.51
C ALA A 167 4.02 -15.91 -2.91
N PRO A 168 4.80 -16.04 -3.99
CA PRO A 168 4.28 -16.12 -5.36
C PRO A 168 3.39 -17.35 -5.60
#